data_AF-A0A4W5KZC8-F1
#
_entry.id   AF-A0A4W5KZC8-F1
#
_cell.length_a   1.000
_cell.length_b   1.000
_cell.length_c   1.000
_cell.angle_alpha   90.00
_cell.angle_beta   90.00
_cell.angle_gamma   90.00
#
_symmetry.space_group_name_H-M   'P 1'
#
loop_
_entity.id
_entity.type
_entity.pdbx_description
1 polymer ?
#
loop_
_entity_poly.entity_id
_entity_poly.type
_entity_poly.pdbx_seq_one_letter_code
_entity_poly.pdbx_strand_id
1 'polypeptide(L)'
;MHVGLFLTKMCLCPQLFLQREQAAIAAEAETDDFINDVPKPKLDQSGEWQESGGEIQWVASENNNASAISEKEKAKKEEENEEIDLTKALQHAGKHMEDSIVASYTALLLGCLCQGSPMNVTTVRESLPEGDFSIMTEMLKKFLNFMNLTCDVGTAGQKSISRVIDYLEHC
;
A
#
# COMPACT_ATOMS: atom_id res chain seq x y z
N MET A 1 -24.90 -18.46 -24.65
CA MET A 1 -23.68 -18.79 -23.90
C MET A 1 -22.82 -17.55 -23.57
N HIS A 2 -22.67 -16.58 -24.48
CA HIS A 2 -21.88 -15.36 -24.22
C HIS A 2 -22.44 -14.42 -23.12
N VAL A 3 -23.77 -14.28 -23.02
CA VAL A 3 -24.40 -13.39 -22.03
C VAL A 3 -24.25 -13.91 -20.60
N GLY A 4 -24.38 -15.23 -20.38
CA GLY A 4 -24.23 -15.85 -19.06
C GLY A 4 -22.80 -15.78 -18.53
N LEU A 5 -21.79 -15.88 -19.40
CA LEU A 5 -20.38 -15.72 -19.03
C LEU A 5 -20.04 -14.26 -18.69
N PHE A 6 -20.72 -13.31 -19.34
CA PHE A 6 -20.54 -11.88 -19.06
C PHE A 6 -21.11 -11.50 -17.70
N LEU A 7 -22.34 -11.95 -17.37
CA LEU A 7 -22.93 -11.71 -16.05
C LEU A 7 -22.13 -12.35 -14.91
N THR A 8 -21.64 -13.58 -15.09
CA THR A 8 -20.82 -14.24 -14.05
C THR A 8 -19.50 -13.53 -13.82
N LYS A 9 -18.82 -13.07 -14.88
CA LYS A 9 -17.60 -12.25 -14.75
C LYS A 9 -17.87 -10.89 -14.12
N MET A 10 -19.02 -10.29 -14.41
CA MET A 10 -19.41 -9.01 -13.85
C MET A 10 -19.67 -9.09 -12.35
N CYS A 11 -20.31 -10.15 -11.86
CA CYS A 11 -20.52 -10.38 -10.42
C CYS A 11 -19.22 -10.77 -9.68
N LEU A 12 -18.22 -11.32 -10.39
CA LEU A 12 -16.93 -11.69 -9.80
C LEU A 12 -16.01 -10.48 -9.56
N CYS A 13 -16.12 -9.42 -10.37
CA CYS A 13 -15.25 -8.24 -10.25
C CYS A 13 -15.41 -7.48 -8.91
N PRO A 14 -16.62 -7.23 -8.39
CA PRO A 14 -16.81 -6.64 -7.07
C PRO A 14 -16.24 -7.50 -5.94
N GLN A 15 -16.38 -8.83 -6.05
CA GLN A 15 -15.81 -9.76 -5.06
C GLN A 15 -14.28 -9.72 -5.06
N LEU A 16 -13.66 -9.67 -6.25
CA LEU A 16 -12.22 -9.52 -6.39
C LEU A 16 -11.74 -8.18 -5.82
N PHE A 17 -12.47 -7.09 -6.07
CA PHE A 17 -12.18 -5.77 -5.50
C PHE A 17 -12.16 -5.83 -3.97
N LEU A 18 -13.24 -6.31 -3.34
CA LEU A 18 -13.35 -6.39 -1.89
C LEU A 18 -12.27 -7.28 -1.27
N GLN A 19 -11.96 -8.42 -1.91
CA GLN A 19 -10.91 -9.31 -1.45
C GLN A 19 -9.53 -8.62 -1.45
N ARG A 20 -9.23 -7.83 -2.49
CA ARG A 20 -7.94 -7.13 -2.59
C ARG A 20 -7.85 -5.96 -1.63
N GLU A 21 -8.93 -5.22 -1.46
CA GLU A 21 -9.00 -4.14 -0.48
C GLU A 21 -8.83 -4.67 0.95
N GLN A 22 -9.52 -5.74 1.32
CA GLN A 22 -9.36 -6.37 2.63
C GLN A 22 -7.93 -6.91 2.82
N ALA A 23 -7.34 -7.50 1.78
CA ALA A 23 -5.95 -7.96 1.83
C ALA A 23 -4.98 -6.77 2.02
N ALA A 24 -5.22 -5.64 1.36
CA ALA A 24 -4.44 -4.43 1.54
C ALA A 24 -4.56 -3.84 2.96
N ILE A 25 -5.77 -3.79 3.52
CA ILE A 25 -6.01 -3.29 4.89
C ILE A 25 -5.38 -4.22 5.93
N ALA A 26 -5.57 -5.54 5.78
CA ALA A 26 -4.92 -6.51 6.65
C ALA A 26 -3.39 -6.37 6.61
N ALA A 27 -2.87 -6.04 5.42
CA ALA A 27 -1.45 -5.85 5.26
C ALA A 27 -0.92 -4.56 5.90
N GLU A 28 -1.69 -3.47 5.84
CA GLU A 28 -1.39 -2.23 6.59
C GLU A 28 -1.34 -2.51 8.10
N ALA A 29 -2.35 -3.22 8.64
CA ALA A 29 -2.43 -3.51 10.07
C ALA A 29 -1.24 -4.34 10.58
N GLU A 30 -0.82 -5.36 9.82
CA GLU A 30 0.33 -6.19 10.20
C GLU A 30 1.65 -5.39 10.16
N THR A 31 1.81 -4.48 9.20
CA THR A 31 2.98 -3.58 9.18
C THR A 31 2.97 -2.54 10.31
N ASP A 32 1.80 -2.04 10.70
CA ASP A 32 1.68 -1.05 11.77
C ASP A 32 1.96 -1.68 13.14
N ASP A 33 1.51 -2.92 13.36
CA ASP A 33 1.87 -3.71 14.55
C ASP A 33 3.39 -3.90 14.64
N PHE A 34 4.06 -4.24 13.53
CA PHE A 34 5.52 -4.34 13.48
C PHE A 34 6.21 -3.03 13.84
N ILE A 35 5.76 -1.89 13.30
CA ILE A 35 6.35 -0.57 13.58
C ILE A 35 6.15 -0.17 15.04
N ASN A 36 5.00 -0.49 15.63
CA ASN A 36 4.68 -0.14 17.02
C ASN A 36 5.35 -1.08 18.05
N ASP A 37 5.57 -2.36 17.70
CA ASP A 37 6.26 -3.33 18.55
C ASP A 37 7.80 -3.20 18.50
N VAL A 38 8.38 -2.44 17.55
CA VAL A 38 9.80 -2.07 17.63
C VAL A 38 10.00 -1.24 18.91
N PRO A 39 10.75 -1.73 19.91
CA PRO A 39 11.12 -0.91 21.04
C PRO A 39 11.85 0.31 20.49
N LYS A 40 11.35 1.53 20.75
CA LYS A 40 12.01 2.79 20.35
C LYS A 40 13.51 2.59 20.50
N PRO A 41 14.30 2.59 19.41
CA PRO A 41 15.71 2.28 19.52
C PRO A 41 16.28 3.26 20.53
N LYS A 42 16.92 2.75 21.58
CA LYS A 42 17.80 3.60 22.39
C LYS A 42 18.78 4.15 21.36
N LEU A 43 18.71 5.47 21.10
CA LEU A 43 19.62 6.16 20.20
C LEU A 43 21.03 5.64 20.51
N ASP A 44 21.57 4.86 19.59
CA ASP A 44 22.94 4.41 19.65
C ASP A 44 23.81 5.67 19.57
N GLN A 45 24.49 6.00 20.66
CA GLN A 45 25.42 7.14 20.74
C GLN A 45 26.75 6.86 20.01
N SER A 46 26.77 6.00 19.00
CA SER A 46 28.00 5.59 18.28
C SER A 46 28.44 6.53 17.16
N GLY A 47 27.61 7.49 16.72
CA GLY A 47 28.00 8.42 15.66
C GLY A 47 26.99 9.54 15.38
N GLU A 48 27.47 10.61 14.74
CA GLU A 48 26.66 11.76 14.34
C GLU A 48 26.79 11.99 12.84
N TRP A 49 25.66 12.26 12.18
CA TRP A 49 25.63 12.68 10.79
C TRP A 49 26.08 14.13 10.67
N GLN A 50 27.13 14.38 9.90
CA GLN A 50 27.54 15.75 9.59
C GLN A 50 27.44 16.04 8.10
N GLU A 51 26.92 17.23 7.80
CA GLU A 51 26.76 17.74 6.45
C GLU A 51 27.78 18.85 6.23
N SER A 52 28.74 18.61 5.33
CA SER A 52 29.76 19.59 4.96
C SER A 52 29.78 19.72 3.45
N GLY A 53 29.33 20.85 2.93
CA GLY A 53 29.39 21.16 1.49
C GLY A 53 28.43 20.37 0.60
N GLY A 54 27.31 19.86 1.13
CA GLY A 54 26.28 19.17 0.35
C GLY A 54 26.48 17.65 0.18
N GLU A 55 27.46 17.06 0.89
CA GLU A 55 27.65 15.62 1.00
C GLU A 55 27.47 15.19 2.47
N ILE A 56 26.64 14.18 2.70
CA ILE A 56 26.27 13.71 4.04
C ILE A 56 27.17 12.52 4.39
N GLN A 57 28.01 12.67 5.42
CA GLN A 57 28.97 11.65 5.84
C GLN A 57 28.72 11.22 7.29
N TRP A 58 28.63 9.90 7.50
CA TRP A 58 28.61 9.30 8.84
C TRP A 58 29.99 9.41 9.49
N VAL A 59 30.06 9.94 10.72
CA VAL A 59 31.28 9.96 11.53
C VAL A 59 31.04 9.17 12.81
N ALA A 60 31.76 8.06 12.99
CA ALA A 60 31.72 7.26 14.21
C ALA A 60 32.59 7.90 15.32
N SER A 61 32.12 7.88 16.57
CA SER A 61 32.89 8.38 17.71
C SER A 61 33.92 7.34 18.15
N GLU A 62 35.20 7.54 17.83
CA GLU A 62 36.26 6.64 18.27
C GLU A 62 36.53 6.78 19.77
N ASN A 63 36.09 5.80 20.56
CA ASN A 63 36.47 5.69 21.96
C ASN A 63 37.61 4.67 22.11
N ASN A 64 38.81 5.16 22.42
CA ASN A 64 39.98 4.33 22.72
C ASN A 64 39.77 3.58 24.05
N ASN A 65 39.45 2.28 24.02
CA ASN A 65 39.88 1.39 25.10
C ASN A 65 40.23 -0.03 24.61
N ALA A 66 41.45 -0.43 24.94
CA ALA A 66 41.94 -1.78 24.76
C ALA A 66 41.57 -2.61 26.01
N SER A 67 40.40 -3.27 26.03
CA SER A 67 40.14 -4.48 26.83
C SER A 67 38.64 -4.85 26.85
N ALA A 68 38.22 -5.80 26.01
CA ALA A 68 37.02 -6.64 26.23
C ALA A 68 36.88 -7.70 25.13
N ILE A 69 37.74 -8.72 25.14
CA ILE A 69 37.49 -9.96 24.38
C ILE A 69 36.52 -10.81 25.21
N SER A 70 35.23 -10.44 25.25
CA SER A 70 34.14 -11.35 25.67
C SER A 70 32.71 -10.86 25.37
N GLU A 71 32.47 -9.98 24.39
CA GLU A 71 31.10 -9.53 24.03
C GLU A 71 30.75 -9.70 22.54
N LYS A 72 31.71 -10.08 21.69
CA LYS A 72 31.52 -10.23 20.23
C LYS A 72 30.65 -11.42 19.78
N GLU A 73 30.25 -12.31 20.69
CA GLU A 73 29.39 -13.46 20.36
C GLU A 73 27.91 -13.29 20.75
N LYS A 74 27.55 -12.24 21.51
CA LYS A 74 26.14 -11.94 21.81
C LYS A 74 25.52 -10.90 20.87
N ALA A 75 26.29 -9.92 20.40
CA ALA A 75 25.80 -8.93 19.44
C ALA A 75 25.46 -9.52 18.05
N LYS A 76 26.09 -10.64 17.68
CA LYS A 76 25.90 -11.26 16.36
C LYS A 76 24.63 -12.10 16.20
N LYS A 77 23.89 -12.35 17.29
CA LYS A 77 22.59 -13.05 17.27
C LYS A 77 21.39 -12.11 17.34
N GLU A 78 21.61 -10.86 17.75
CA GLU A 78 20.56 -9.83 17.78
C GLU A 78 20.46 -9.10 16.44
N GLU A 79 21.58 -8.84 15.74
CA GLU A 79 21.57 -8.29 14.37
C GLU A 79 20.92 -9.21 13.33
N GLU A 80 21.12 -10.54 13.41
CA GLU A 80 20.55 -11.49 12.44
C GLU A 80 19.03 -11.68 12.64
N ASN A 81 18.49 -11.36 13.82
CA ASN A 81 17.04 -11.44 14.08
C ASN A 81 16.30 -10.16 13.63
N GLU A 82 16.93 -8.99 13.70
CA GLU A 82 16.38 -7.72 13.23
C GLU A 82 16.44 -7.55 11.69
N GLU A 83 17.49 -8.05 11.04
CA GLU A 83 17.62 -7.97 9.56
C GLU A 83 16.56 -8.83 8.82
N ILE A 84 16.19 -9.96 9.42
CA ILE A 84 15.10 -10.83 8.95
C ILE A 84 13.74 -10.13 9.08
N ASP A 85 13.61 -9.16 9.98
CA ASP A 85 12.35 -8.47 10.29
C ASP A 85 12.09 -7.28 9.37
N LEU A 86 13.11 -6.46 9.12
CA LEU A 86 13.01 -5.35 8.16
C LEU A 86 12.70 -5.85 6.74
N THR A 87 13.32 -6.95 6.33
CA THR A 87 13.08 -7.56 5.01
C THR A 87 11.64 -8.06 4.88
N LYS A 88 11.06 -8.62 5.95
CA LYS A 88 9.65 -9.03 5.98
C LYS A 88 8.71 -7.83 5.95
N ALA A 89 8.98 -6.80 6.75
CA ALA A 89 8.19 -5.57 6.75
C ALA A 89 8.19 -4.91 5.36
N LEU A 90 9.34 -4.88 4.67
CA LEU A 90 9.44 -4.35 3.30
C LEU A 90 8.66 -5.19 2.29
N GLN A 91 8.75 -6.53 2.37
CA GLN A 91 7.95 -7.43 1.52
C GLN A 91 6.45 -7.26 1.78
N HIS A 92 6.08 -7.05 3.04
CA HIS A 92 4.70 -6.86 3.45
C HIS A 92 4.14 -5.53 2.93
N ALA A 93 4.89 -4.43 3.06
CA ALA A 93 4.57 -3.14 2.48
C ALA A 93 4.46 -3.21 0.94
N GLY A 94 5.36 -3.98 0.29
CA GLY A 94 5.29 -4.25 -1.15
C GLY A 94 4.00 -4.97 -1.54
N LYS A 95 3.61 -6.00 -0.78
CA LYS A 95 2.36 -6.74 -1.01
C LYS A 95 1.12 -5.86 -0.82
N HIS A 96 1.09 -5.03 0.23
CA HIS A 96 0.04 -4.03 0.42
C HIS A 96 -0.12 -3.13 -0.81
N MET A 97 1.01 -2.66 -1.37
CA MET A 97 1.02 -1.82 -2.55
C MET A 97 0.48 -2.57 -3.78
N GLU A 98 0.87 -3.84 -3.98
CA GLU A 98 0.35 -4.67 -5.07
C GLU A 98 -1.17 -4.86 -4.96
N ASP A 99 -1.67 -5.25 -3.79
CA ASP A 99 -3.10 -5.47 -3.56
C ASP A 99 -3.91 -4.16 -3.73
N SER A 100 -3.38 -3.03 -3.27
CA SER A 100 -3.99 -1.71 -3.43
C SER A 100 -4.07 -1.28 -4.90
N ILE A 101 -3.03 -1.54 -5.70
CA ILE A 101 -3.03 -1.25 -7.14
C ILE A 101 -4.07 -2.11 -7.86
N VAL A 102 -4.13 -3.42 -7.56
CA VAL A 102 -5.10 -4.33 -8.19
C VAL A 102 -6.53 -3.95 -7.81
N ALA A 103 -6.80 -3.61 -6.55
CA ALA A 103 -8.09 -3.10 -6.11
C ALA A 103 -8.49 -1.84 -6.90
N SER A 104 -7.56 -0.90 -7.04
CA SER A 104 -7.77 0.37 -7.75
C SER A 104 -8.13 0.18 -9.22
N TYR A 105 -7.41 -0.68 -9.95
CA TYR A 105 -7.73 -0.98 -11.35
C TYR A 105 -9.05 -1.74 -11.50
N THR A 106 -9.37 -2.61 -10.55
CA THR A 106 -10.66 -3.32 -10.54
C THR A 106 -11.81 -2.36 -10.30
N ALA A 107 -11.67 -1.43 -9.34
CA ALA A 107 -12.64 -0.37 -9.09
C ALA A 107 -12.82 0.54 -10.31
N LEU A 108 -11.73 0.88 -11.00
CA LEU A 108 -11.77 1.70 -12.22
C LEU A 108 -12.51 0.98 -13.35
N LEU A 109 -12.25 -0.31 -13.55
CA LEU A 109 -12.95 -1.13 -14.54
C LEU A 109 -14.45 -1.21 -14.23
N LEU A 110 -14.81 -1.46 -12.98
CA LEU A 110 -16.20 -1.48 -12.51
C LEU A 110 -16.88 -0.12 -12.75
N GLY A 111 -16.20 0.98 -12.39
CA GLY A 111 -16.71 2.33 -12.64
C GLY A 111 -16.94 2.64 -14.12
N CYS A 112 -16.02 2.22 -14.99
CA CYS A 112 -16.20 2.33 -16.45
C CYS A 112 -17.40 1.49 -16.95
N LEU A 113 -17.61 0.29 -16.40
CA LEU A 113 -18.77 -0.54 -16.75
C LEU A 113 -20.08 0.10 -16.29
N CYS A 114 -20.10 0.69 -15.10
CA CYS A 114 -21.25 1.43 -14.56
C CYS A 114 -21.61 2.63 -15.45
N GLN A 115 -20.62 3.41 -15.88
CA GLN A 115 -20.83 4.53 -16.83
C GLN A 115 -21.44 4.09 -18.17
N GLY A 116 -21.17 2.85 -18.60
CA GLY A 116 -21.67 2.32 -19.87
C GLY A 116 -23.13 1.84 -19.83
N SER A 117 -23.68 1.50 -18.67
CA SER A 117 -25.06 1.02 -18.56
C SER A 117 -25.62 1.09 -17.14
N PRO A 118 -26.83 1.64 -16.93
CA PRO A 118 -27.47 1.67 -15.60
C PRO A 118 -27.76 0.27 -15.05
N MET A 119 -27.93 -0.75 -15.91
CA MET A 119 -28.08 -2.14 -15.46
C MET A 119 -26.83 -2.65 -14.75
N ASN A 120 -25.66 -2.16 -15.17
CA ASN A 120 -24.41 -2.52 -14.52
C ASN A 120 -24.32 -1.90 -13.11
N VAL A 121 -24.80 -0.67 -12.94
CA VAL A 121 -24.88 -0.01 -11.63
C VAL A 121 -25.67 -0.87 -10.65
N THR A 122 -26.85 -1.36 -11.05
CA THR A 122 -27.67 -2.22 -10.19
C THR A 122 -26.94 -3.51 -9.80
N THR A 123 -26.27 -4.16 -10.74
CA THR A 123 -25.58 -5.44 -10.48
C THR A 123 -24.36 -5.26 -9.57
N VAL A 124 -23.59 -4.18 -9.76
CA VAL A 124 -22.45 -3.85 -8.87
C VAL A 124 -22.98 -3.51 -7.48
N ARG A 125 -24.05 -2.71 -7.39
CA ARG A 125 -24.70 -2.36 -6.12
C ARG A 125 -25.16 -3.60 -5.34
N GLU A 126 -25.77 -4.57 -6.00
CA GLU A 126 -26.18 -5.83 -5.35
C GLU A 126 -25.00 -6.67 -4.85
N SER A 127 -23.81 -6.45 -5.42
CA SER A 127 -22.59 -7.19 -5.06
C SER A 127 -21.72 -6.46 -4.02
N LEU A 128 -21.99 -5.17 -3.77
CA LEU A 128 -21.26 -4.36 -2.79
C LEU A 128 -21.90 -4.48 -1.40
N PRO A 129 -21.11 -4.42 -0.32
CA PRO A 129 -21.64 -4.34 1.03
C PRO A 129 -22.51 -3.09 1.15
N GLU A 130 -23.75 -3.26 1.62
CA GLU A 130 -24.75 -2.20 1.78
C GLU A 130 -25.13 -1.47 0.48
N GLY A 131 -24.64 -1.94 -0.68
CA GLY A 131 -24.82 -1.28 -1.96
C GLY A 131 -24.14 0.08 -2.08
N ASP A 132 -23.15 0.35 -1.23
CA ASP A 132 -22.46 1.63 -1.16
C ASP A 132 -21.22 1.66 -2.07
N PHE A 133 -21.17 2.64 -2.97
CA PHE A 133 -20.04 2.87 -3.87
C PHE A 133 -18.90 3.66 -3.21
N SER A 134 -19.10 4.19 -2.01
CA SER A 134 -18.10 4.99 -1.28
C SER A 134 -16.76 4.26 -1.19
N ILE A 135 -16.79 2.96 -0.88
CA ILE A 135 -15.60 2.10 -0.80
C ILE A 135 -14.76 2.11 -2.08
N MET A 136 -15.41 2.07 -3.26
CA MET A 136 -14.73 2.17 -4.54
C MET A 136 -14.21 3.59 -4.80
N THR A 137 -14.97 4.62 -4.44
CA THR A 137 -14.55 6.02 -4.64
C THR A 137 -13.36 6.39 -3.75
N GLU A 138 -13.33 5.90 -2.51
CA GLU A 138 -12.23 6.13 -1.58
C GLU A 138 -10.95 5.45 -2.07
N MET A 139 -11.04 4.20 -2.53
CA MET A 139 -9.91 3.51 -3.16
C MET A 139 -9.39 4.28 -4.39
N LEU A 140 -10.28 4.73 -5.28
CA LEU A 140 -9.89 5.48 -6.47
C LEU A 140 -9.30 6.86 -6.15
N LYS A 141 -9.76 7.54 -5.09
CA LYS A 141 -9.17 8.79 -4.60
C LYS A 141 -7.75 8.57 -4.08
N LYS A 142 -7.53 7.52 -3.28
CA LYS A 142 -6.18 7.11 -2.82
C LYS A 142 -5.27 6.81 -4.02
N PHE A 143 -5.78 6.06 -5.00
CA PHE A 143 -5.04 5.73 -6.22
C PHE A 143 -4.71 6.96 -7.08
N LEU A 144 -5.65 7.90 -7.22
CA LEU A 144 -5.40 9.16 -7.93
C LEU A 144 -4.31 9.98 -7.23
N ASN A 145 -4.34 10.06 -5.90
CA ASN A 145 -3.30 10.73 -5.14
C ASN A 145 -1.93 10.05 -5.30
N PHE A 146 -1.91 8.71 -5.25
CA PHE A 146 -0.71 7.93 -5.52
C PHE A 146 -0.14 8.20 -6.92
N MET A 147 -0.98 8.19 -7.96
CA MET A 147 -0.60 8.52 -9.34
C MET A 147 -0.07 9.95 -9.49
N ASN A 148 -0.56 10.90 -8.71
CA ASN A 148 -0.04 12.28 -8.70
C ASN A 148 1.36 12.37 -8.08
N LEU A 149 1.72 11.45 -7.18
CA LEU A 149 3.03 11.40 -6.54
C LEU A 149 4.08 10.65 -7.39
N THR A 150 3.66 9.62 -8.13
CA THR A 150 4.58 8.72 -8.86
C THR A 150 4.67 8.97 -10.35
N CYS A 151 3.74 9.74 -10.94
CA CYS A 151 3.69 9.99 -12.38
C CYS A 151 3.55 11.49 -12.69
N ASP A 152 3.89 11.87 -13.93
CA ASP A 152 3.76 13.26 -14.38
C ASP A 152 2.31 13.77 -14.21
N VAL A 153 2.19 14.98 -13.64
CA VAL A 153 0.92 15.66 -13.41
C VAL A 153 0.28 16.06 -14.75
N GLY A 154 -1.01 15.76 -14.92
CA GLY A 154 -1.84 16.21 -16.05
C GLY A 154 -2.10 15.18 -17.15
N THR A 155 -1.79 13.89 -16.93
CA THR A 155 -2.04 12.85 -17.94
C THR A 155 -3.54 12.63 -18.18
N ALA A 156 -3.90 12.15 -19.38
CA ALA A 156 -5.28 11.79 -19.72
C ALA A 156 -5.87 10.75 -18.75
N GLY A 157 -5.03 9.91 -18.14
CA GLY A 157 -5.41 8.92 -17.14
C GLY A 157 -5.98 9.55 -15.86
N GLN A 158 -5.33 10.59 -15.32
CA GLN A 158 -5.81 11.26 -14.10
C GLN A 158 -7.21 11.85 -14.28
N LYS A 159 -7.45 12.53 -15.41
CA LYS A 159 -8.78 13.08 -15.74
C LYS A 159 -9.84 11.97 -15.89
N SER A 160 -9.46 10.83 -16.46
CA SER A 160 -10.36 9.68 -16.60
C SER A 160 -10.73 9.11 -15.24
N ILE A 161 -9.77 8.96 -14.33
CA ILE A 161 -10.01 8.46 -12.97
C ILE A 161 -10.93 9.42 -12.21
N SER A 162 -10.65 10.74 -12.24
CA SER A 162 -11.51 11.75 -11.60
C SER A 162 -12.96 11.71 -12.12
N ARG A 163 -13.15 11.53 -13.44
CA ARG A 163 -14.49 11.41 -14.02
C ARG A 163 -15.22 10.14 -13.56
N VAL A 164 -14.50 9.03 -13.38
CA VAL A 164 -15.10 7.80 -12.85
C VAL A 164 -15.50 7.96 -11.38
N ILE A 165 -14.66 8.60 -10.57
CA ILE A 165 -14.97 8.93 -9.17
C ILE A 165 -16.25 9.76 -9.10
N ASP A 166 -16.31 10.88 -9.84
CA ASP A 166 -17.47 11.78 -9.85
C ASP A 166 -18.76 11.04 -10.25
N TYR A 167 -18.70 10.15 -11.25
CA TYR A 167 -19.87 9.35 -11.62
C TYR A 167 -20.34 8.40 -10.50
N LEU A 168 -19.40 7.72 -9.83
CA LEU A 168 -19.71 6.78 -8.77
C LEU A 168 -20.24 7.47 -7.51
N GLU A 169 -19.82 8.70 -7.22
CA GLU A 169 -20.37 9.51 -6.11
C GLU A 169 -21.84 9.89 -6.32
N HIS A 170 -22.32 9.85 -7.55
CA HIS A 170 -23.72 10.12 -7.92
C HIS A 170 -24.54 8.84 -8.16
N CYS A 171 -23.97 7.65 -7.94
CA CYS A 171 -24.66 6.37 -8.08
C CYS A 171 -25.37 5.99 -6.78
#